data_AF-A0A5N5WNF8-F1
#
_entry.id   AF-A0A5N5WNF8-F1
#
_cell.length_a   1.000
_cell.length_b   1.000
_cell.length_c   1.000
_cell.angle_alpha   90.00
_cell.angle_beta   90.00
_cell.angle_gamma   90.00
#
_symmetry.space_group_name_H-M   'P 1'
#
loop_
_entity.id
_entity.type
_entity.pdbx_description
1 polymer ?
#
loop_
_entity_poly.entity_id
_entity_poly.type
_entity_poly.pdbx_seq_one_letter_code
_entity_poly.pdbx_strand_id
1 'polypeptide(L)'
;MDAEAVNKVNDTNPEPTYYYPPRSARASFNITRELHVACLLDDVDRVTELLSMGADHDAVSHAGYTALDVADLLNRVNVTKRLLAHVNIQENGMLELMYAIRQGKSTVVRALLEMGLNDQLRDEALFRGVFLMACYIGTTFVVNALVKYGPGLFISPFEDMFVQVALFLNNTEVADTIRDIADTERRNMLKDVEAYMLPDSYFDVTEDADKIFSDFLNETNSPDFEEFLEQE
;
A
#
# COMPACT_ATOMS: atom_id res chain seq x y z
N MET A 1 -54.19 47.49 56.29
CA MET A 1 -52.85 47.13 56.75
C MET A 1 -52.44 45.89 56.00
N ASP A 2 -51.30 46.01 55.36
CA ASP A 2 -50.67 45.11 54.40
C ASP A 2 -50.40 43.69 54.93
N ALA A 3 -50.34 42.70 54.03
CA ALA A 3 -49.21 41.78 53.88
C ALA A 3 -49.48 40.68 52.82
N GLU A 4 -48.63 40.68 51.79
CA GLU A 4 -48.04 39.56 51.03
C GLU A 4 -48.80 38.24 50.81
N ALA A 5 -49.01 37.91 49.52
CA ALA A 5 -48.93 36.53 49.03
C ALA A 5 -48.53 36.50 47.53
N VAL A 6 -47.22 36.43 47.30
CA VAL A 6 -46.52 35.45 46.45
C VAL A 6 -47.19 35.03 45.13
N ASN A 7 -46.67 35.61 44.05
CA ASN A 7 -46.12 34.94 42.85
C ASN A 7 -46.82 33.67 42.32
N LYS A 8 -47.44 33.79 41.14
CA LYS A 8 -47.46 32.73 40.11
C LYS A 8 -47.58 33.39 38.73
N VAL A 9 -46.43 33.74 38.17
CA VAL A 9 -46.29 33.98 36.73
C VAL A 9 -46.74 32.70 36.02
N ASN A 10 -47.75 32.80 35.17
CA ASN A 10 -48.23 31.70 34.35
C ASN A 10 -47.16 31.35 33.32
N ASP A 11 -46.43 30.26 33.55
CA ASP A 11 -45.65 29.56 32.55
C ASP A 11 -46.61 28.92 31.53
N THR A 12 -46.95 29.66 30.48
CA THR A 12 -47.57 29.09 29.28
C THR A 12 -46.75 29.47 28.06
N ASN A 13 -45.54 28.94 28.00
CA ASN A 13 -44.82 28.82 26.74
C ASN A 13 -44.98 27.35 26.30
N PRO A 14 -45.70 27.05 25.21
CA PRO A 14 -45.82 25.67 24.76
C PRO A 14 -44.41 25.18 24.36
N GLU A 15 -43.92 24.12 25.00
CA GLU A 15 -42.64 23.53 24.61
C GLU A 15 -42.63 23.24 23.11
N PRO A 16 -41.52 23.50 22.40
CA PRO A 16 -41.41 23.15 20.99
C PRO A 16 -41.61 21.65 20.88
N THR A 17 -42.75 21.23 20.34
CA THR A 17 -43.01 19.83 20.01
C THR A 17 -42.00 19.45 18.92
N TYR A 18 -40.86 18.89 19.34
CA TYR A 18 -39.90 18.30 18.43
C TYR A 18 -40.61 17.15 17.73
N TYR A 19 -41.06 17.41 16.50
CA TYR A 19 -41.53 16.38 15.59
C TYR A 19 -40.31 15.52 15.24
N TYR A 20 -40.02 14.53 16.09
CA TYR A 20 -39.15 13.45 15.70
C TYR A 20 -39.81 12.77 14.51
N PRO A 21 -39.19 12.78 13.31
CA PRO A 21 -39.75 12.03 12.20
C PRO A 21 -39.94 10.59 12.67
N PRO A 22 -41.10 9.98 12.40
CA PRO A 22 -41.37 8.62 12.85
C PRO A 22 -40.21 7.73 12.40
N ARG A 23 -39.62 6.98 13.35
CA ARG A 23 -38.64 5.93 13.03
C ARG A 23 -39.27 5.09 11.92
N SER A 24 -38.76 5.23 10.70
CA SER A 24 -39.30 4.61 9.51
C SER A 24 -39.61 3.14 9.82
N ALA A 25 -40.91 2.83 9.79
CA ALA A 25 -41.42 1.51 10.10
C ALA A 25 -40.84 0.52 9.09
N ARG A 26 -39.92 -0.33 9.54
CA ARG A 26 -39.10 -1.25 8.74
C ARG A 26 -38.29 -0.51 7.68
N ALA A 27 -36.97 -0.43 7.89
CA ALA A 27 -36.06 -0.15 6.78
C ALA A 27 -36.46 -1.09 5.63
N SER A 28 -36.96 -0.54 4.53
CA SER A 28 -37.07 -1.32 3.29
C SER A 28 -35.69 -1.92 3.07
N PHE A 29 -35.64 -3.24 2.88
CA PHE A 29 -34.37 -3.92 2.64
C PHE A 29 -33.74 -3.29 1.41
N ASN A 30 -32.78 -2.42 1.62
CA ASN A 30 -32.08 -1.73 0.56
C ASN A 30 -30.78 -2.46 0.33
N ILE A 31 -30.76 -3.26 -0.73
CA ILE A 31 -29.66 -4.16 -1.03
C ILE A 31 -28.32 -3.42 -1.15
N THR A 32 -28.33 -2.16 -1.60
CA THR A 32 -27.12 -1.33 -1.71
C THR A 32 -26.63 -0.89 -0.34
N ARG A 33 -27.52 -0.49 0.57
CA ARG A 33 -27.16 -0.18 1.96
C ARG A 33 -26.58 -1.40 2.66
N GLU A 34 -27.20 -2.56 2.48
CA GLU A 34 -26.74 -3.82 3.06
C GLU A 34 -25.36 -4.21 2.51
N LEU A 35 -25.06 -3.91 1.24
CA LEU A 35 -23.73 -4.14 0.67
C LEU A 35 -22.66 -3.29 1.38
N HIS A 36 -22.94 -2.02 1.64
CA HIS A 36 -22.03 -1.15 2.40
C HIS A 36 -21.83 -1.65 3.84
N VAL A 37 -22.90 -2.11 4.50
CA VAL A 37 -22.83 -2.67 5.86
C VAL A 37 -22.01 -3.96 5.87
N ALA A 38 -22.18 -4.84 4.89
CA ALA A 38 -21.38 -6.06 4.77
C ALA A 38 -19.88 -5.74 4.57
N CYS A 39 -19.56 -4.70 3.78
CA CYS A 39 -18.18 -4.23 3.62
C CYS A 39 -17.60 -3.66 4.93
N LEU A 40 -18.41 -2.94 5.71
CA LEU A 40 -18.01 -2.41 7.02
C LEU A 40 -17.70 -3.54 8.02
N LEU A 41 -18.48 -4.62 7.97
CA LEU A 41 -18.35 -5.77 8.87
C LEU A 41 -17.30 -6.80 8.42
N ASP A 42 -16.66 -6.60 7.25
CA ASP A 42 -15.76 -7.58 6.62
C ASP A 42 -16.43 -8.93 6.32
N ASP A 43 -17.73 -8.91 6.05
CA ASP A 43 -18.54 -10.11 5.79
C ASP A 43 -18.50 -10.47 4.30
N VAL A 44 -17.46 -11.22 3.94
CA VAL A 44 -17.19 -11.65 2.55
C VAL A 44 -18.35 -12.46 1.97
N ASP A 45 -18.91 -13.38 2.75
CA ASP A 45 -19.98 -14.27 2.29
C ASP A 45 -21.25 -13.46 2.02
N ARG A 46 -21.60 -12.54 2.92
CA ARG A 46 -22.75 -11.66 2.72
C ARG A 46 -22.57 -10.73 1.53
N VAL A 47 -21.36 -10.24 1.28
CA VAL A 47 -21.04 -9.47 0.06
C VAL A 47 -21.31 -10.31 -1.19
N THR A 48 -20.87 -11.58 -1.22
CA THR A 48 -21.14 -12.45 -2.39
C THR A 48 -22.62 -12.71 -2.61
N GLU A 49 -23.38 -12.95 -1.54
CA GLU A 49 -24.83 -13.12 -1.63
C GLU A 49 -25.51 -11.86 -2.18
N LEU A 50 -25.17 -10.69 -1.64
CA LEU A 50 -25.77 -9.42 -2.06
C LEU A 50 -25.44 -9.09 -3.52
N LEU A 51 -24.21 -9.33 -3.96
CA LEU A 51 -23.83 -9.20 -5.37
C LEU A 51 -24.61 -10.18 -6.26
N SER A 52 -24.81 -11.42 -5.82
CA SER A 52 -25.61 -12.42 -6.55
C SER A 52 -27.09 -12.05 -6.68
N MET A 53 -27.61 -11.29 -5.70
CA MET A 53 -28.97 -10.75 -5.72
C MET A 53 -29.10 -9.49 -6.60
N GLY A 54 -28.03 -9.07 -7.28
CA GLY A 54 -28.03 -7.90 -8.17
C GLY A 54 -27.80 -6.58 -7.45
N ALA A 55 -27.09 -6.58 -6.31
CA ALA A 55 -26.63 -5.34 -5.71
C ALA A 55 -25.72 -4.59 -6.69
N ASP A 56 -26.02 -3.31 -6.89
CA ASP A 56 -25.19 -2.42 -7.68
C ASP A 56 -23.86 -2.15 -6.95
N HIS A 57 -22.74 -2.48 -7.60
CA HIS A 57 -21.40 -2.31 -7.05
C HIS A 57 -20.94 -0.85 -7.04
N ASP A 58 -21.51 -0.01 -7.92
CA ASP A 58 -21.18 1.42 -8.06
C ASP A 58 -22.10 2.30 -7.21
N ALA A 59 -23.06 1.68 -6.52
CA ALA A 59 -23.98 2.41 -5.67
C ALA A 59 -23.22 3.18 -4.60
N VAL A 60 -23.59 4.46 -4.46
CA VAL A 60 -23.05 5.34 -3.44
C VAL A 60 -23.95 5.39 -2.20
N SER A 61 -23.33 5.36 -1.03
CA SER A 61 -23.98 5.63 0.25
C SER A 61 -24.45 7.09 0.35
N HIS A 62 -25.24 7.39 1.39
CA HIS A 62 -25.67 8.78 1.67
C HIS A 62 -24.50 9.75 1.93
N ALA A 63 -23.32 9.24 2.27
CA ALA A 63 -22.10 10.01 2.46
C ALA A 63 -21.28 10.16 1.16
N GLY A 64 -21.73 9.58 0.05
CA GLY A 64 -21.05 9.65 -1.26
C GLY A 64 -19.95 8.60 -1.47
N TYR A 65 -19.77 7.65 -0.56
CA TYR A 65 -18.82 6.55 -0.70
C TYR A 65 -19.44 5.34 -1.38
N THR A 66 -18.73 4.73 -2.30
CA THR A 66 -19.07 3.40 -2.86
C THR A 66 -18.74 2.28 -1.89
N ALA A 67 -19.27 1.08 -2.13
CA ALA A 67 -18.89 -0.11 -1.36
C ALA A 67 -17.38 -0.39 -1.43
N LEU A 68 -16.76 -0.12 -2.59
CA LEU A 68 -15.32 -0.27 -2.80
C LEU A 68 -14.52 0.74 -1.97
N ASP A 69 -14.99 1.99 -1.84
CA ASP A 69 -14.33 3.01 -1.00
C ASP A 69 -14.36 2.61 0.49
N VAL A 70 -15.48 2.07 0.97
CA VAL A 70 -15.59 1.57 2.35
C VAL A 70 -14.62 0.43 2.59
N ALA A 71 -14.52 -0.51 1.64
CA ALA A 71 -13.58 -1.62 1.74
C ALA A 71 -12.11 -1.15 1.71
N ASP A 72 -11.77 -0.16 0.89
CA ASP A 72 -10.42 0.41 0.80
C ASP A 72 -10.03 1.18 2.07
N LEU A 73 -10.93 2.01 2.61
CA LEU A 73 -10.70 2.76 3.84
C LEU A 73 -10.43 1.84 5.05
N LEU A 74 -11.08 0.67 5.06
CA LEU A 74 -10.97 -0.32 6.13
C LEU A 74 -9.93 -1.42 5.84
N ASN A 75 -9.20 -1.33 4.72
CA ASN A 75 -8.19 -2.30 4.28
C ASN A 75 -8.72 -3.75 4.20
N ARG A 76 -9.96 -3.92 3.70
CA ARG A 76 -10.64 -5.21 3.60
C ARG A 76 -10.37 -5.90 2.27
N VAL A 77 -9.15 -6.40 2.09
CA VAL A 77 -8.67 -7.00 0.83
C VAL A 77 -9.58 -8.11 0.30
N ASN A 78 -10.07 -9.00 1.16
CA ASN A 78 -10.92 -10.11 0.72
C ASN A 78 -12.28 -9.63 0.20
N VAL A 79 -12.88 -8.64 0.87
CA VAL A 79 -14.10 -7.97 0.39
C VAL A 79 -13.83 -7.24 -0.92
N THR A 80 -12.73 -6.48 -1.00
CA THR A 80 -12.30 -5.78 -2.23
C THR A 80 -12.19 -6.76 -3.40
N LYS A 81 -11.56 -7.92 -3.21
CA LYS A 81 -11.48 -8.97 -4.25
C LYS A 81 -12.86 -9.48 -4.69
N ARG A 82 -13.82 -9.62 -3.76
CA ARG A 82 -15.19 -10.01 -4.12
C ARG A 82 -15.92 -8.91 -4.87
N LEU A 83 -15.76 -7.66 -4.45
CA LEU A 83 -16.32 -6.52 -5.18
C LEU A 83 -15.75 -6.42 -6.59
N LEU A 84 -14.46 -6.68 -6.78
CA LEU A 84 -13.77 -6.70 -8.08
C LEU A 84 -13.96 -7.99 -8.88
N ALA A 85 -14.73 -8.97 -8.38
CA ALA A 85 -14.87 -10.27 -9.05
C ALA A 85 -15.56 -10.17 -10.44
N HIS A 86 -16.27 -9.08 -10.71
CA HIS A 86 -16.87 -8.79 -12.00
C HIS A 86 -15.86 -8.24 -13.02
N VAL A 87 -14.70 -7.73 -12.58
CA VAL A 87 -13.66 -7.18 -13.44
C VAL A 87 -12.89 -8.31 -14.09
N ASN A 88 -12.84 -8.33 -15.42
CA ASN A 88 -11.94 -9.23 -16.14
C ASN A 88 -10.50 -8.74 -15.98
N ILE A 89 -9.74 -9.34 -15.06
CA ILE A 89 -8.35 -8.95 -14.78
C ILE A 89 -7.46 -9.05 -16.03
N GLN A 90 -7.73 -9.99 -16.95
CA GLN A 90 -6.90 -10.16 -18.14
C GLN A 90 -7.08 -9.04 -19.17
N GLU A 91 -8.29 -8.50 -19.31
CA GLU A 91 -8.59 -7.47 -20.32
C GLU A 91 -8.52 -6.07 -19.72
N ASN A 92 -9.05 -5.90 -18.51
CA ASN A 92 -9.26 -4.59 -17.88
C ASN A 92 -8.37 -4.36 -16.66
N GLY A 93 -7.62 -5.36 -16.18
CA GLY A 93 -6.86 -5.26 -14.94
C GLY A 93 -5.84 -4.12 -14.92
N MET A 94 -5.13 -3.89 -16.04
CA MET A 94 -4.18 -2.77 -16.17
C MET A 94 -4.87 -1.41 -16.06
N LEU A 95 -6.02 -1.25 -16.72
CA LEU A 95 -6.78 -0.01 -16.68
C LEU A 95 -7.30 0.26 -15.25
N GLU A 96 -7.83 -0.78 -14.60
CA GLU A 96 -8.33 -0.70 -13.24
C GLU A 96 -7.21 -0.37 -12.23
N LEU A 97 -6.02 -0.94 -12.42
CA LEU A 97 -4.84 -0.63 -11.63
C LEU A 97 -4.44 0.85 -11.77
N MET A 98 -4.40 1.38 -13.00
CA MET A 98 -4.09 2.79 -13.23
C MET A 98 -5.12 3.71 -12.56
N TYR A 99 -6.41 3.34 -12.61
CA TYR A 99 -7.45 4.09 -11.90
C TYR A 99 -7.28 4.04 -10.38
N ALA A 100 -6.94 2.87 -9.83
CA ALA A 100 -6.70 2.69 -8.41
C ALA A 100 -5.48 3.50 -7.92
N ILE A 101 -4.38 3.51 -8.69
CA ILE A 101 -3.19 4.32 -8.41
C ILE A 101 -3.54 5.80 -8.37
N ARG A 102 -4.27 6.29 -9.39
CA ARG A 102 -4.68 7.69 -9.48
C ARG A 102 -5.60 8.12 -8.34
N GLN A 103 -6.43 7.21 -7.84
CA GLN A 103 -7.33 7.46 -6.70
C GLN A 103 -6.65 7.23 -5.34
N GLY A 104 -5.40 6.73 -5.31
CA GLY A 104 -4.69 6.42 -4.06
C GLY A 104 -5.20 5.17 -3.33
N LYS A 105 -5.99 4.32 -4.00
CA LYS A 105 -6.67 3.15 -3.39
C LYS A 105 -5.74 1.96 -3.22
N SER A 106 -4.91 2.00 -2.18
CA SER A 106 -3.86 0.99 -1.94
C SER A 106 -4.39 -0.43 -1.74
N THR A 107 -5.58 -0.59 -1.15
CA THR A 107 -6.21 -1.91 -0.93
C THR A 107 -6.69 -2.50 -2.24
N VAL A 108 -7.21 -1.67 -3.14
CA VAL A 108 -7.61 -2.05 -4.50
C VAL A 108 -6.39 -2.47 -5.31
N VAL A 109 -5.31 -1.68 -5.28
CA VAL A 109 -4.02 -2.02 -5.91
C VAL A 109 -3.54 -3.38 -5.44
N ARG A 110 -3.49 -3.60 -4.12
CA ARG A 110 -3.10 -4.89 -3.55
C ARG A 110 -4.02 -6.03 -4.02
N ALA A 111 -5.33 -5.83 -3.99
CA ALA A 111 -6.29 -6.85 -4.41
C ALA A 111 -6.09 -7.24 -5.88
N LEU A 112 -5.91 -6.26 -6.77
CA LEU A 112 -5.67 -6.50 -8.20
C LEU A 112 -4.38 -7.30 -8.45
N LEU A 113 -3.28 -6.95 -7.77
CA LEU A 113 -2.02 -7.68 -7.87
C LEU A 113 -2.18 -9.13 -7.38
N GLU A 114 -2.84 -9.33 -6.24
CA GLU A 114 -3.13 -10.68 -5.69
C GLU A 114 -4.16 -11.47 -6.52
N MET A 115 -4.91 -10.84 -7.42
CA MET A 115 -5.88 -11.50 -8.33
C MET A 115 -5.22 -12.00 -9.63
N GLY A 116 -3.90 -11.89 -9.77
CA GLY A 116 -3.15 -12.40 -10.93
C GLY A 116 -2.67 -11.33 -11.90
N LEU A 117 -2.85 -10.04 -11.60
CA LEU A 117 -2.33 -8.96 -12.45
C LEU A 117 -0.79 -8.96 -12.54
N ASN A 118 -0.11 -9.58 -11.57
CA ASN A 118 1.33 -9.78 -11.59
C ASN A 118 1.83 -10.51 -12.85
N ASP A 119 1.04 -11.43 -13.41
CA ASP A 119 1.42 -12.15 -14.63
C ASP A 119 1.50 -11.21 -15.85
N GLN A 120 0.64 -10.19 -15.89
CA GLN A 120 0.65 -9.16 -16.94
C GLN A 120 1.76 -8.14 -16.73
N LEU A 121 2.12 -7.88 -15.48
CA LEU A 121 3.15 -6.94 -15.08
C LEU A 121 4.55 -7.57 -15.02
N ARG A 122 4.72 -8.82 -15.48
CA ARG A 122 6.00 -9.52 -15.44
C ARG A 122 7.11 -8.81 -16.23
N ASP A 123 6.74 -8.04 -17.25
CA ASP A 123 7.69 -7.17 -17.93
C ASP A 123 8.12 -6.03 -17.01
N GLU A 124 9.39 -6.05 -16.60
CA GLU A 124 9.99 -5.05 -15.73
C GLU A 124 9.88 -3.64 -16.32
N ALA A 125 9.99 -3.48 -17.64
CA ALA A 125 9.87 -2.16 -18.26
C ALA A 125 8.45 -1.60 -18.13
N LEU A 126 7.44 -2.47 -18.31
CA LEU A 126 6.03 -2.13 -18.11
C LEU A 126 5.76 -1.78 -16.64
N PHE A 127 6.19 -2.63 -15.71
CA PHE A 127 5.96 -2.42 -14.29
C PHE A 127 6.68 -1.16 -13.78
N ARG A 128 7.90 -0.89 -14.26
CA ARG A 128 8.62 0.37 -13.98
C ARG A 128 7.84 1.59 -14.44
N GLY A 129 7.15 1.52 -15.58
CA GLY A 129 6.25 2.58 -16.06
C GLY A 129 5.05 2.80 -15.14
N VAL A 130 4.43 1.72 -14.66
CA VAL A 130 3.33 1.79 -13.67
C VAL A 130 3.83 2.37 -12.35
N PHE A 131 5.00 1.95 -11.88
CA PHE A 131 5.61 2.47 -10.67
C PHE A 131 5.96 3.96 -10.80
N LEU A 132 6.44 4.40 -11.96
CA LEU A 132 6.71 5.81 -12.24
C LEU A 132 5.42 6.66 -12.20
N MET A 133 4.29 6.12 -12.69
CA MET A 133 2.99 6.76 -12.53
C MET A 133 2.56 6.85 -11.06
N ALA A 134 2.83 5.82 -10.26
CA ALA A 134 2.58 5.85 -8.81
C ALA A 134 3.48 6.88 -8.09
N CYS A 135 4.73 7.06 -8.52
CA CYS A 135 5.60 8.12 -8.00
C CYS A 135 5.07 9.51 -8.36
N TYR A 136 4.49 9.64 -9.55
CA TYR A 136 3.96 10.90 -10.06
C TYR A 136 2.68 11.33 -9.34
N ILE A 137 1.64 10.48 -9.33
CA ILE A 137 0.29 10.85 -8.84
C ILE A 137 -0.13 10.07 -7.58
N GLY A 138 0.53 8.95 -7.30
CA GLY A 138 0.12 8.03 -6.25
C GLY A 138 0.44 8.53 -4.84
N THR A 139 0.02 7.72 -3.87
CA THR A 139 0.29 7.91 -2.45
C THR A 139 1.40 6.96 -1.98
N THR A 140 2.00 7.27 -0.82
CA THR A 140 2.99 6.40 -0.17
C THR A 140 2.44 4.98 0.06
N PHE A 141 1.14 4.85 0.37
CA PHE A 141 0.47 3.56 0.53
C PHE A 141 0.44 2.75 -0.77
N VAL A 142 0.19 3.40 -1.90
CA VAL A 142 0.20 2.74 -3.22
C VAL A 142 1.61 2.31 -3.60
N VAL A 143 2.61 3.16 -3.39
CA VAL A 143 4.03 2.83 -3.62
C VAL A 143 4.43 1.60 -2.81
N ASN A 144 4.14 1.60 -1.51
CA ASN A 144 4.42 0.46 -0.64
C ASN A 144 3.65 -0.80 -1.06
N ALA A 145 2.41 -0.69 -1.53
CA ALA A 145 1.64 -1.82 -2.03
C ALA A 145 2.28 -2.41 -3.30
N LEU A 146 2.73 -1.57 -4.24
CA LEU A 146 3.39 -2.02 -5.47
C LEU A 146 4.73 -2.70 -5.18
N VAL A 147 5.54 -2.16 -4.26
CA VAL A 147 6.82 -2.80 -3.87
C VAL A 147 6.59 -4.14 -3.19
N LYS A 148 5.60 -4.22 -2.29
CA LYS A 148 5.36 -5.42 -1.48
C LYS A 148 4.66 -6.55 -2.23
N TYR A 149 3.71 -6.23 -3.10
CA TYR A 149 2.84 -7.22 -3.76
C TYR A 149 3.05 -7.32 -5.27
N GLY A 150 3.86 -6.44 -5.86
CA GLY A 150 4.17 -6.46 -7.29
C GLY A 150 5.13 -7.58 -7.70
N PRO A 151 5.49 -7.66 -8.99
CA PRO A 151 6.36 -8.69 -9.57
C PRO A 151 7.84 -8.61 -9.14
N GLY A 152 8.19 -7.69 -8.25
CA GLY A 152 9.57 -7.40 -7.81
C GLY A 152 10.21 -6.36 -8.72
N LEU A 153 10.54 -5.19 -8.16
CA LEU A 153 11.25 -4.11 -8.85
C LEU A 153 12.39 -3.65 -7.97
N PHE A 154 13.59 -3.61 -8.54
CA PHE A 154 14.75 -3.00 -7.88
C PHE A 154 14.70 -1.49 -8.08
N ILE A 155 14.48 -0.77 -6.99
CA ILE A 155 14.31 0.69 -7.01
C ILE A 155 15.66 1.39 -6.98
N SER A 156 16.64 0.84 -6.25
CA SER A 156 17.95 1.47 -6.05
C SER A 156 18.67 1.93 -7.33
N PRO A 157 18.71 1.18 -8.45
CA PRO A 157 19.38 1.63 -9.67
C PRO A 157 18.70 2.82 -10.35
N PHE A 158 17.43 3.05 -10.05
CA PHE A 158 16.59 4.08 -10.66
C PHE A 158 16.07 5.11 -9.64
N GLU A 159 16.67 5.15 -8.45
CA GLU A 159 16.26 6.00 -7.33
C GLU A 159 16.08 7.46 -7.77
N ASP A 160 17.11 8.03 -8.40
CA ASP A 160 17.11 9.42 -8.90
C ASP A 160 15.95 9.70 -9.84
N MET A 161 15.62 8.75 -10.73
CA MET A 161 14.53 8.89 -11.68
C MET A 161 13.18 8.98 -10.97
N PHE A 162 12.92 8.08 -10.02
CA PHE A 162 11.66 8.06 -9.29
C PHE A 162 11.49 9.25 -8.35
N VAL A 163 12.57 9.63 -7.65
CA VAL A 163 12.60 10.79 -6.76
C VAL A 163 12.35 12.08 -7.55
N GLN A 164 12.99 12.26 -8.70
CA GLN A 164 12.76 13.44 -9.55
C GLN A 164 11.30 13.55 -10.00
N VAL A 165 10.68 12.43 -10.38
CA VAL A 165 9.28 12.41 -10.80
C VAL A 165 8.34 12.74 -9.64
N ALA A 166 8.58 12.21 -8.44
CA ALA A 166 7.78 12.53 -7.26
C ALA A 166 7.91 14.01 -6.85
N LEU A 167 9.12 14.57 -6.91
CA LEU A 167 9.38 15.97 -6.59
C LEU A 167 8.79 16.94 -7.63
N PHE A 168 8.58 16.51 -8.87
CA PHE A 168 7.95 17.36 -9.90
C PHE A 168 6.55 17.85 -9.48
N LEU A 169 5.79 17.03 -8.75
CA LEU A 169 4.49 17.40 -8.18
C LEU A 169 4.58 17.80 -6.70
N ASN A 170 5.79 18.05 -6.19
CA ASN A 170 6.08 18.38 -4.80
C ASN A 170 5.57 17.31 -3.80
N ASN A 171 5.54 16.05 -4.22
CA ASN A 171 5.19 14.93 -3.36
C ASN A 171 6.43 14.45 -2.60
N THR A 172 6.81 15.21 -1.58
CA THR A 172 8.00 14.94 -0.76
C THR A 172 7.86 13.64 0.02
N GLU A 173 6.65 13.31 0.48
CA GLU A 173 6.39 12.07 1.21
C GLU A 173 6.72 10.84 0.36
N VAL A 174 6.25 10.80 -0.90
CA VAL A 174 6.58 9.71 -1.81
C VAL A 174 8.07 9.67 -2.12
N ALA A 175 8.70 10.83 -2.36
CA ALA A 175 10.15 10.91 -2.57
C ALA A 175 10.95 10.34 -1.39
N ASP A 176 10.56 10.65 -0.16
CA ASP A 176 11.23 10.13 1.05
C ASP A 176 11.01 8.62 1.19
N THR A 177 9.80 8.12 0.93
CA THR A 177 9.58 6.66 0.94
C THR A 177 10.41 5.91 -0.10
N ILE A 178 10.61 6.49 -1.29
CA ILE A 178 11.44 5.88 -2.33
C ILE A 178 12.90 5.80 -1.87
N ARG A 179 13.43 6.86 -1.25
CA ARG A 179 14.78 6.87 -0.68
C ARG A 179 14.94 5.80 0.39
N ASP A 180 13.98 5.71 1.31
CA ASP A 180 13.99 4.70 2.38
C ASP A 180 14.00 3.27 1.84
N ILE A 181 13.21 3.01 0.79
CA ILE A 181 13.16 1.70 0.12
C ILE A 181 14.49 1.42 -0.59
N ALA A 182 15.01 2.36 -1.38
CA ALA A 182 16.28 2.20 -2.09
C ALA A 182 17.47 1.97 -1.14
N ASP A 183 17.52 2.70 -0.03
CA ASP A 183 18.49 2.52 1.03
C ASP A 183 18.40 1.12 1.66
N THR A 184 17.18 0.62 1.87
CA THR A 184 16.93 -0.71 2.42
C THR A 184 17.41 -1.80 1.46
N GLU A 185 17.14 -1.65 0.15
CA GLU A 185 17.64 -2.54 -0.88
C GLU A 185 19.18 -2.55 -0.92
N ARG A 186 19.83 -1.38 -0.89
CA ARG A 186 21.31 -1.28 -0.87
C ARG A 186 21.91 -1.98 0.35
N ARG A 187 21.34 -1.79 1.54
CA ARG A 187 21.79 -2.47 2.76
C ARG A 187 21.62 -3.98 2.69
N ASN A 188 20.53 -4.47 2.09
CA ASN A 188 20.32 -5.90 1.91
C ASN A 188 21.35 -6.50 0.95
N MET A 189 21.61 -5.83 -0.18
CA MET A 189 22.66 -6.25 -1.12
C MET A 189 24.05 -6.32 -0.46
N LEU A 190 24.39 -5.34 0.38
CA LEU A 190 25.65 -5.34 1.13
C LEU A 190 25.78 -6.55 2.06
N LYS A 191 24.72 -6.87 2.81
CA LYS A 191 24.70 -8.05 3.70
C LYS A 191 24.83 -9.35 2.92
N ASP A 192 24.18 -9.46 1.77
CA ASP A 192 24.29 -10.65 0.92
C ASP A 192 25.73 -10.80 0.45
N VAL A 193 26.38 -9.73 0.01
CA VAL A 193 27.81 -9.75 -0.38
C VAL A 193 28.71 -10.14 0.80
N GLU A 194 28.50 -9.59 1.99
CA GLU A 194 29.26 -9.96 3.20
C GLU A 194 29.11 -11.46 3.52
N ALA A 195 27.89 -12.01 3.45
CA ALA A 195 27.64 -13.42 3.70
C ALA A 195 28.29 -14.36 2.65
N TYR A 196 28.36 -13.92 1.38
CA TYR A 196 29.04 -14.67 0.32
C TYR A 196 30.57 -14.57 0.39
N MET A 197 31.11 -13.40 0.76
CA MET A 197 32.56 -13.15 0.85
C MET A 197 33.17 -13.69 2.14
N LEU A 198 32.38 -13.83 3.21
CA LEU A 198 32.81 -14.34 4.51
C LEU A 198 31.85 -15.45 4.98
N PRO A 199 31.88 -16.67 4.38
CA PRO A 199 31.12 -17.80 4.90
C PRO A 199 31.55 -18.08 6.35
N ASP A 200 30.62 -18.45 7.24
CA ASP A 200 30.86 -18.71 8.68
C ASP A 200 32.07 -19.64 8.97
N SER A 201 32.50 -20.44 7.98
CA SER A 201 33.72 -21.25 8.06
C SER A 201 35.04 -20.46 8.07
N TYR A 202 35.03 -19.14 7.79
CA TYR A 202 36.22 -18.29 7.83
C TYR A 202 36.51 -17.73 9.24
N PHE A 203 35.50 -17.70 10.12
CA PHE A 203 35.61 -17.13 11.46
C PHE A 203 36.04 -18.11 12.56
N ASP A 204 36.21 -19.41 12.25
CA ASP A 204 36.76 -20.40 13.19
C ASP A 204 38.30 -20.33 13.32
N VAL A 205 38.95 -19.34 12.67
CA VAL A 205 40.40 -19.06 12.79
C VAL A 205 40.63 -17.66 13.40
N THR A 206 39.80 -17.27 14.37
CA THR A 206 39.92 -15.97 15.05
C THR A 206 41.08 -15.88 16.05
N GLU A 207 41.85 -16.95 16.27
CA GLU A 207 43.11 -16.83 17.03
C GLU A 207 44.32 -16.41 16.18
N ASP A 208 44.25 -16.42 14.85
CA ASP A 208 45.43 -16.14 14.01
C ASP A 208 45.14 -15.26 12.76
N ALA A 209 44.00 -14.55 12.69
CA ALA A 209 43.69 -13.67 11.55
C ALA A 209 44.73 -12.54 11.37
N ASP A 210 45.16 -11.91 12.46
CA ASP A 210 46.23 -10.89 12.45
C ASP A 210 47.58 -11.49 12.02
N LYS A 211 47.82 -12.76 12.36
CA LYS A 211 49.03 -13.48 12.00
C LYS A 211 49.06 -13.85 10.52
N ILE A 212 47.96 -14.34 9.98
CA ILE A 212 47.78 -14.62 8.55
C ILE A 212 47.93 -13.34 7.72
N PHE A 213 47.33 -12.22 8.16
CA PHE A 213 47.48 -10.94 7.49
C PHE A 213 48.91 -10.41 7.58
N SER A 214 49.58 -10.61 8.72
CA SER A 214 50.99 -10.24 8.89
C SER A 214 51.94 -11.11 8.07
N ASP A 215 51.65 -12.42 7.93
CA ASP A 215 52.45 -13.35 7.14
C ASP A 215 52.30 -13.06 5.64
N PHE A 216 51.08 -12.74 5.17
CA PHE A 216 50.84 -12.29 3.80
C PHE A 216 51.58 -10.99 3.46
N LEU A 217 51.63 -10.03 4.40
CA LEU A 217 52.36 -8.77 4.21
C LEU A 217 53.89 -8.93 4.35
N ASN A 218 54.35 -9.97 5.05
CA ASN A 218 55.78 -10.22 5.32
C ASN A 218 56.39 -11.29 4.43
N GLU A 219 55.64 -11.94 3.54
CA GLU A 219 56.15 -12.83 2.50
C GLU A 219 56.99 -12.03 1.49
N THR A 220 58.25 -11.82 1.84
CA THR A 220 59.29 -11.20 1.01
C THR A 220 59.82 -12.13 -0.09
N ASN A 221 59.08 -13.19 -0.43
CA ASN A 221 59.44 -14.18 -1.45
C ASN A 221 58.24 -14.61 -2.33
N SER A 222 57.34 -13.68 -2.66
CA SER A 222 56.57 -13.84 -3.89
C SER A 222 57.54 -13.67 -5.06
N PRO A 223 57.60 -14.58 -6.04
CA PRO A 223 58.35 -14.34 -7.26
C PRO A 223 57.88 -13.02 -7.90
N ASP A 224 58.86 -12.26 -8.39
CA ASP A 224 58.82 -10.82 -8.60
C ASP A 224 57.58 -10.33 -9.36
N PHE A 225 56.83 -9.44 -8.69
CA PHE A 225 55.77 -8.64 -9.32
C PHE A 225 56.32 -7.72 -10.43
N GLU A 226 57.64 -7.56 -10.53
CA GLU A 226 58.32 -6.86 -11.63
C GLU A 226 58.38 -7.64 -12.95
N GLU A 227 58.21 -8.98 -12.94
CA GLU A 227 58.25 -9.79 -14.18
C GLU A 227 56.99 -9.58 -15.06
N PHE A 228 55.92 -8.99 -14.50
CA PHE A 228 54.69 -8.66 -15.22
C PHE A 228 54.68 -7.29 -15.90
N LEU A 229 55.70 -6.45 -15.68
CA LEU A 229 55.82 -5.12 -16.31
C LEU A 229 56.83 -5.08 -17.48
N GLU A 230 57.54 -6.18 -17.76
CA GLU A 230 58.55 -6.26 -18.85
C GLU A 230 58.17 -7.17 -20.03
N GLN A 231 56.90 -7.56 -20.19
CA GLN A 231 56.44 -8.16 -21.46
C GLN A 231 55.64 -7.15 -22.29
N GLU A 232 56.32 -6.66 -23.34
CA GLU A 232 55.88 -5.81 -24.47
C GLU A 232 54.47 -6.08 -25.01
#